data_AF-A0A7K2IS29-F1
#
_entry.id   AF-A0A7K2IS29-F1
#
_cell.length_a   1.000
_cell.length_b   1.000
_cell.length_c   1.000
_cell.angle_alpha   90.00
_cell.angle_beta   90.00
_cell.angle_gamma   90.00
#
_symmetry.space_group_name_H-M   'P 1'
#
loop_
_entity.id
_entity.type
_entity.pdbx_description
1 polymer ?
#
loop_
_entity_poly.entity_id
_entity_poly.type
_entity_poly.pdbx_seq_one_letter_code
_entity_poly.pdbx_strand_id
1 'polypeptide(L)' 'MFPYQCSNDRTPPDDRGMTTAEYAMCTVAAVALAGILYLIVTGDPVQSALTSTIVDALGSDR' A
#
# COMPACT_ATOMS: atom_id res chain seq x y z
N MET A 1 -1.16 30.53 -48.78
CA MET A 1 -1.97 29.30 -48.76
C MET A 1 -1.25 28.26 -47.91
N PHE A 2 -1.46 28.26 -46.59
CA PHE A 2 -1.13 27.14 -45.70
C PHE A 2 -2.10 27.19 -44.51
N PRO A 3 -2.87 26.12 -44.24
CA PRO A 3 -3.81 26.11 -43.11
C PRO A 3 -3.07 25.90 -41.78
N TYR A 4 -3.49 26.61 -40.75
CA TYR A 4 -3.12 26.29 -39.36
C TYR A 4 -3.74 24.94 -39.01
N GLN A 5 -2.90 23.97 -38.65
CA GLN A 5 -3.37 22.74 -38.04
C GLN A 5 -3.93 23.09 -36.65
N CYS A 6 -5.24 22.95 -36.44
CA CYS A 6 -5.78 22.91 -35.08
C CYS A 6 -5.17 21.71 -34.37
N SER A 7 -4.37 21.99 -33.34
CA SER A 7 -3.78 20.98 -32.47
C SER A 7 -4.91 20.16 -31.86
N ASN A 8 -4.92 18.87 -32.14
CA ASN A 8 -5.91 17.94 -31.60
C ASN A 8 -5.59 17.75 -30.12
N ASP A 9 -6.17 18.61 -29.29
CA ASP A 9 -6.03 18.57 -27.83
C ASP A 9 -6.72 17.30 -27.34
N ARG A 10 -5.95 16.24 -27.20
CA ARG A 10 -6.38 15.04 -26.48
C ARG A 10 -6.35 15.40 -24.99
N THR A 11 -7.29 16.21 -24.53
CA THR A 11 -7.62 16.26 -23.11
C THR A 11 -8.38 14.97 -22.83
N PRO A 12 -7.79 13.98 -22.11
CA PRO A 12 -8.60 12.89 -21.59
C PRO A 12 -9.72 13.51 -20.72
N PRO A 13 -10.98 13.12 -20.91
CA PRO A 13 -12.04 13.58 -20.03
C PRO A 13 -11.72 13.06 -18.62
N ASP A 14 -11.77 13.95 -17.62
CA ASP A 14 -11.64 13.65 -16.19
C ASP A 14 -10.24 13.57 -15.52
N ASP A 15 -9.35 14.52 -15.81
CA ASP A 15 -8.19 14.81 -14.91
C ASP A 15 -8.61 15.21 -13.47
N ARG A 16 -9.88 15.59 -13.26
CA ARG A 16 -10.44 15.85 -11.91
C ARG A 16 -10.72 14.57 -11.12
N GLY A 17 -10.93 13.44 -11.78
CA GLY A 17 -11.14 12.14 -11.14
C GLY A 17 -9.83 11.38 -10.90
N MET A 18 -8.84 11.59 -11.77
CA MET A 18 -7.53 10.94 -11.70
C MET A 18 -6.81 11.25 -10.38
N THR A 19 -6.80 12.50 -9.93
CA THR A 19 -6.13 12.94 -8.70
C THR A 19 -6.94 12.76 -7.40
N THR A 20 -8.19 12.28 -7.46
CA THR A 20 -8.96 11.95 -6.23
C THR A 20 -9.09 10.44 -6.05
N ALA A 21 -9.35 9.71 -7.14
CA ALA A 21 -9.50 8.26 -7.11
C ALA A 21 -8.17 7.54 -6.84
N GLU A 22 -7.05 8.03 -7.41
CA GLU A 22 -5.73 7.43 -7.20
C GLU A 22 -5.34 7.47 -5.72
N TYR A 23 -5.44 8.64 -5.08
CA TYR A 23 -5.11 8.80 -3.66
C TYR A 23 -6.05 7.99 -2.76
N ALA A 24 -7.35 7.98 -3.05
CA ALA A 24 -8.31 7.16 -2.30
C ALA A 24 -7.96 5.66 -2.40
N MET A 25 -7.69 5.15 -3.60
CA MET A 25 -7.31 3.75 -3.81
C MET A 25 -5.96 3.42 -3.16
N CYS A 26 -4.98 4.33 -3.14
CA CYS A 26 -3.73 4.14 -2.40
C CYS A 26 -3.99 3.92 -0.91
N THR A 27 -4.88 4.69 -0.28
CA THR A 27 -5.22 4.49 1.14
C THR A 27 -5.92 3.16 1.39
N VAL A 28 -6.85 2.77 0.51
CA VAL A 28 -7.53 1.46 0.60
C VAL A 28 -6.52 0.32 0.46
N ALA A 29 -5.59 0.41 -0.49
CA ALA A 29 -4.53 -0.57 -0.67
C ALA A 29 -3.62 -0.66 0.56
N ALA A 30 -3.23 0.47 1.15
CA ALA A 30 -2.41 0.50 2.37
C ALA A 30 -3.13 -0.13 3.58
N VAL A 31 -4.42 0.18 3.78
CA VAL A 31 -5.23 -0.38 4.86
C VAL A 31 -5.45 -1.88 4.66
N ALA A 32 -5.70 -2.33 3.43
CA ALA A 32 -5.84 -3.75 3.12
C ALA A 32 -4.55 -4.53 3.43
N LEU A 33 -3.39 -3.99 3.03
CA LEU A 33 -2.09 -4.57 3.36
C LEU A 33 -1.86 -4.62 4.88
N ALA A 34 -2.17 -3.53 5.60
CA ALA A 34 -2.06 -3.48 7.05
C ALA A 34 -2.95 -4.52 7.73
N GLY A 35 -4.17 -4.74 7.22
CA GLY A 35 -5.06 -5.80 7.69
C GLY A 35 -4.47 -7.19 7.50
N ILE A 36 -3.87 -7.47 6.33
CA ILE A 36 -3.19 -8.75 6.06
C ILE A 36 -2.00 -8.94 7.02
N LEU A 37 -1.16 -7.92 7.20
CA LEU A 37 -0.01 -7.97 8.11
C LEU A 37 -0.45 -8.18 9.56
N TYR A 38 -1.57 -7.58 9.99
CA TYR A 38 -2.13 -7.82 11.31
C TYR A 38 -2.49 -9.28 11.53
N LEU A 39 -3.14 -9.92 10.55
CA LEU A 39 -3.46 -11.35 10.63
C LEU A 39 -2.20 -12.21 10.68
N ILE A 40 -1.17 -11.89 9.89
CA ILE A 40 0.10 -12.62 9.88
C ILE A 40 0.78 -12.51 11.25
N VAL A 41 0.93 -11.29 11.78
CA VAL A 41 1.62 -11.03 13.05
C VAL A 41 0.87 -11.58 14.25
N THR A 42 -0.46 -11.59 14.19
CA THR A 42 -1.31 -12.16 15.26
C THR A 42 -1.37 -13.69 15.18
N GLY A 43 -0.90 -14.30 14.09
CA GLY A 43 -0.87 -15.75 13.94
C GLY A 43 0.13 -16.42 14.90
N ASP A 44 -0.24 -17.63 15.35
CA ASP A 44 0.56 -18.48 16.24
C ASP A 44 2.04 -18.64 15.84
N PRO A 45 2.41 -18.91 14.56
CA PRO A 45 3.82 -19.10 14.20
C PRO A 45 4.66 -17.83 14.42
N VAL A 46 4.10 -16.65 14.15
CA VAL A 46 4.83 -15.38 14.30
C VAL A 46 4.93 -14.99 15.77
N GLN A 47 3.85 -15.14 16.54
CA GLN A 47 3.89 -14.88 17.98
C GLN A 47 4.85 -15.82 18.70
N SER A 48 4.88 -17.12 18.35
CA SER A 48 5.81 -18.09 18.93
C SER A 48 7.27 -17.74 18.61
N ALA A 49 7.58 -17.39 17.35
CA ALA A 49 8.91 -16.99 16.95
C ALA A 49 9.39 -15.71 17.66
N LEU A 50 8.52 -14.70 17.77
CA LEU A 50 8.81 -13.46 18.51
C LEU A 50 9.02 -13.75 20.00
N THR A 51 8.17 -14.59 20.60
CA THR A 51 8.28 -14.97 22.01
C THR A 51 9.58 -15.70 22.29
N SER A 52 9.95 -16.69 21.46
CA SER A 52 11.23 -17.39 21.57
C SER A 52 12.39 -16.41 21.50
N THR A 53 12.39 -15.51 20.51
CA THR A 53 13.45 -14.51 20.34
C THR A 53 13.60 -13.61 21.57
N ILE A 54 12.48 -13.20 22.18
CA ILE A 54 12.48 -12.37 23.40
C ILE A 54 12.98 -13.17 24.60
N VAL A 55 12.53 -14.42 24.78
CA VAL A 55 12.93 -15.30 25.88
C VAL A 55 14.44 -15.60 25.82
N ASP A 56 14.96 -15.86 24.63
CA ASP A 56 16.40 -16.06 24.40
C ASP A 56 17.18 -14.78 24.75
N ALA A 57 16.72 -13.62 24.27
CA ALA A 57 17.35 -12.33 24.54
C ALA A 57 17.33 -11.94 26.03
N LEU A 58 16.31 -12.35 26.77
CA LEU A 58 16.18 -12.08 28.21
C LEU A 58 17.02 -13.02 29.09
N GLY A 59 17.81 -13.92 28.49
CA GLY A 59 18.80 -14.72 29.21
C GLY A 59 18.26 -16.02 29.78
N SER A 60 17.12 -16.51 29.26
CA SER A 60 16.78 -17.92 29.42
C SER A 60 17.74 -18.84 28.64
N ASP A 61 18.51 -18.27 27.71
CA ASP A 61 19.60 -18.90 26.93
C ASP A 61 20.97 -18.71 27.61
N ARG A 62 21.06 -18.91 28.93
CA ARG A 62 22.33 -19.12 29.67
C ARG A 62 22.14 -20.09 30.82
#